data_AF-A0A2G2FXQ0-F1
#
_entry.id   AF-A0A2G2FXQ0-F1
#
_cell.length_a   1.000
_cell.length_b   1.000
_cell.length_c   1.000
_cell.angle_alpha   90.00
_cell.angle_beta   90.00
_cell.angle_gamma   90.00
#
_symmetry.space_group_name_H-M   'P 1'
#
loop_
_entity.id
_entity.type
_entity.pdbx_description
1 polymer ?
#
loop_
_entity_poly.entity_id
_entity_poly.type
_entity_poly.pdbx_seq_one_letter_code
_entity_poly.pdbx_strand_id
1 'polypeptide(L)'
;MIVKHLKNLIAGIAMSASIGAPVFAQDSALPISLPASETPLQQIALLESNILNESRGVMVGDMHAGVLQISALLRRSRFEEQWAFVPAANSWIEIGHSEVASDSESEVELDVDYLAKIIETYGDVYIVHFHPASFYDNGRWADGMFGSNYDARDLQNDEVAMIGLALPSASDVAASVQLVELLGNAALRSKLRFLVISPLGQVEYGATDPGRARIIFNQGNPRINIMRELATASAIRRGQRNIARLIATLPQPTIGEVIAALCAEGSSDIYQLHYKAQPAG
;
A
#
# COMPACT_ATOMS: atom_id res chain seq x y z
N MET A 1 7.34 -9.88 -11.30
CA MET A 1 6.89 -8.52 -10.95
C MET A 1 8.08 -7.58 -11.05
N ILE A 2 8.21 -6.91 -12.18
CA ILE A 2 9.33 -6.01 -12.52
C ILE A 2 8.75 -4.60 -12.53
N VAL A 3 9.06 -3.79 -11.52
CA VAL A 3 8.81 -2.35 -11.57
C VAL A 3 9.83 -1.77 -12.57
N LYS A 4 9.35 -1.32 -13.73
CA LYS A 4 10.17 -0.57 -14.68
C LYS A 4 10.27 0.88 -14.21
N HIS A 5 11.47 1.31 -13.82
CA HIS A 5 11.75 2.73 -13.60
C HIS A 5 11.70 3.54 -14.91
N LEU A 6 11.09 4.72 -14.79
CA LEU A 6 11.29 5.98 -15.51
C LEU A 6 11.83 5.89 -16.95
N LYS A 7 10.96 6.15 -17.94
CA LYS A 7 11.39 6.70 -19.24
C LYS A 7 10.39 7.69 -19.85
N ASN A 8 10.92 8.91 -20.03
CA ASN A 8 10.72 9.85 -21.13
C ASN A 8 9.45 10.72 -21.22
N LEU A 9 9.70 11.99 -20.90
CA LEU A 9 9.17 13.20 -21.54
C LEU A 9 9.41 13.18 -23.07
N ILE A 10 8.42 13.54 -23.89
CA ILE A 10 8.48 14.50 -25.03
C ILE A 10 7.15 14.55 -25.80
N ALA A 11 6.63 15.79 -25.87
CA ALA A 11 5.75 16.48 -26.81
C ALA A 11 4.92 15.73 -27.87
N GLY A 12 3.62 16.07 -27.88
CA GLY A 12 2.74 16.02 -29.05
C GLY A 12 1.65 17.09 -28.95
N ILE A 13 1.79 18.17 -29.72
CA ILE A 13 0.74 19.17 -29.98
C ILE A 13 -0.20 18.57 -31.05
N ALA A 14 -1.53 18.61 -30.86
CA ALA A 14 -2.46 19.35 -31.74
C ALA A 14 -3.95 19.01 -31.57
N MET A 15 -4.72 20.10 -31.69
CA MET A 15 -6.07 20.30 -32.27
C MET A 15 -7.33 20.06 -31.40
N SER A 16 -7.96 21.20 -31.08
CA SER A 16 -9.30 21.40 -30.55
C SER A 16 -10.41 20.75 -31.39
N ALA A 17 -11.39 20.19 -30.70
CA ALA A 17 -12.79 20.21 -31.11
C ALA A 17 -13.61 20.79 -29.95
N SER A 18 -14.36 21.88 -30.17
CA SER A 18 -15.24 22.45 -29.16
C SER A 18 -16.51 21.63 -29.04
N ILE A 19 -16.58 20.80 -28.01
CA ILE A 19 -17.82 20.18 -27.54
C ILE A 19 -18.29 21.00 -26.34
N GLY A 20 -19.60 21.27 -26.29
CA GLY A 20 -20.23 22.21 -25.36
C GLY A 20 -19.76 22.06 -23.92
N ALA A 21 -19.46 23.20 -23.29
CA ALA A 21 -18.97 23.26 -21.93
C ALA A 21 -19.88 22.45 -20.99
N PRO A 22 -19.36 21.44 -20.27
CA PRO A 22 -20.11 20.83 -19.20
C PRO A 22 -20.41 21.90 -18.17
N VAL A 23 -21.64 21.91 -17.67
CA VAL A 23 -22.02 22.68 -16.50
C VAL A 23 -21.17 22.12 -15.35
N PHE A 24 -20.08 22.82 -15.02
CA PHE A 24 -19.25 22.49 -13.87
C PHE A 24 -20.15 22.52 -12.64
N ALA A 25 -20.36 21.33 -12.06
CA ALA A 25 -20.97 21.20 -10.76
C ALA A 25 -20.22 22.12 -9.80
N GLN A 26 -20.97 22.89 -9.01
CA GLN A 26 -20.41 23.79 -8.01
C GLN A 26 -19.33 23.07 -7.20
N ASP A 27 -18.13 23.65 -7.19
CA ASP A 27 -17.04 23.30 -6.28
C ASP A 27 -17.59 23.31 -4.86
N SER A 28 -18.00 22.16 -4.35
CA SER A 28 -18.09 21.95 -2.92
C SER A 28 -16.68 22.09 -2.41
N ALA A 29 -16.36 23.27 -1.86
CA ALA A 29 -15.05 23.56 -1.30
C ALA A 29 -14.64 22.40 -0.39
N LEU A 30 -13.46 21.83 -0.65
CA LEU A 30 -12.97 20.69 0.11
C LEU A 30 -12.93 21.07 1.60
N PRO A 31 -13.35 20.18 2.51
CA PRO A 31 -13.42 20.47 3.94
C PRO A 31 -12.03 20.63 4.58
N ILE A 32 -10.96 20.40 3.83
CA ILE A 32 -9.57 20.43 4.29
C ILE A 32 -8.69 21.20 3.29
N SER A 33 -7.70 21.93 3.82
CA SER A 33 -6.70 22.62 2.99
C SER A 33 -5.68 21.61 2.50
N LEU A 34 -5.83 21.15 1.26
CA LEU A 34 -4.90 20.22 0.61
C LEU A 34 -3.81 20.97 -0.19
N PRO A 35 -2.62 20.38 -0.35
CA PRO A 35 -1.62 20.93 -1.26
C PRO A 35 -2.13 20.93 -2.71
N ALA A 36 -1.55 21.79 -3.54
CA ALA A 36 -1.89 21.83 -4.96
C ALA A 36 -1.54 20.51 -5.65
N SER A 37 -2.53 19.94 -6.35
CA SER A 37 -2.40 18.73 -7.17
C SER A 37 -2.52 19.10 -8.65
N GLU A 38 -1.82 18.36 -9.51
CA GLU A 38 -1.98 18.48 -10.97
C GLU A 38 -3.28 17.82 -11.44
N THR A 39 -3.71 16.78 -10.72
CA THR A 39 -5.00 16.11 -10.92
C THR A 39 -6.06 16.81 -10.06
N PRO A 40 -7.22 17.20 -10.61
CA PRO A 40 -8.29 17.84 -9.85
C PRO A 40 -8.69 17.02 -8.62
N LEU A 41 -8.91 17.68 -7.48
CA LEU A 41 -9.35 17.02 -6.26
C LEU A 41 -10.88 16.96 -6.22
N GLN A 42 -11.45 15.80 -5.92
CA GLN A 42 -12.89 15.60 -5.81
C GLN A 42 -13.25 15.04 -4.45
N GLN A 43 -14.19 15.67 -3.75
CA GLN A 43 -14.76 15.09 -2.54
C GLN A 43 -15.63 13.88 -2.89
N ILE A 44 -15.35 12.75 -2.25
CA ILE A 44 -16.12 11.51 -2.40
C ILE A 44 -16.74 11.08 -1.07
N ALA A 45 -17.85 10.35 -1.14
CA ALA A 45 -18.53 9.84 0.05
C ALA A 45 -17.97 8.49 0.53
N LEU A 46 -17.43 7.69 -0.40
CA LEU A 46 -16.93 6.35 -0.15
C LEU A 46 -15.62 6.14 -0.92
N LEU A 47 -14.69 5.38 -0.34
CA LEU A 47 -13.49 4.89 -1.02
C LEU A 47 -13.90 3.94 -2.15
N GLU A 48 -13.39 4.21 -3.35
CA GLU A 48 -13.68 3.47 -4.57
C GLU A 48 -12.42 3.34 -5.42
N SER A 49 -12.45 2.46 -6.42
CA SER A 49 -11.34 2.34 -7.36
C SER A 49 -11.42 3.40 -8.45
N ASN A 50 -10.34 4.15 -8.67
CA ASN A 50 -10.34 5.29 -9.59
C ASN A 50 -9.69 4.96 -10.94
N ILE A 51 -10.33 4.08 -11.69
CA ILE A 51 -9.79 3.57 -12.96
C ILE A 51 -9.64 4.70 -14.01
N LEU A 52 -10.44 5.76 -13.91
CA LEU A 52 -10.43 6.86 -14.89
C LEU A 52 -9.29 7.85 -14.69
N ASN A 53 -8.76 7.98 -13.46
CA ASN A 53 -7.68 8.92 -13.13
C ASN A 53 -7.99 10.41 -13.45
N GLU A 54 -9.26 10.77 -13.67
CA GLU A 54 -9.66 12.14 -14.05
C GLU A 54 -9.62 13.11 -12.87
N SER A 55 -9.76 12.60 -11.65
CA SER A 55 -9.73 13.35 -10.41
C SER A 55 -9.20 12.49 -9.27
N ARG A 56 -8.57 13.09 -8.26
CA ARG A 56 -8.17 12.42 -7.02
C ARG A 56 -9.29 12.46 -5.99
N GLY A 57 -9.70 11.30 -5.52
CA GLY A 57 -10.67 11.15 -4.46
C GLY A 57 -10.18 11.70 -3.11
N VAL A 58 -11.04 12.44 -2.43
CA VAL A 58 -10.83 12.92 -1.06
C VAL A 58 -12.04 12.56 -0.22
N MET A 59 -11.87 11.67 0.75
CA MET A 59 -12.93 11.25 1.67
C MET A 59 -12.61 11.72 3.08
N VAL A 60 -13.56 12.39 3.73
CA VAL A 60 -13.46 12.68 5.17
C VAL A 60 -13.94 11.47 5.96
N GLY A 61 -13.12 10.99 6.89
CA GLY A 61 -13.42 9.84 7.73
C GLY A 61 -12.20 9.40 8.51
N ASP A 62 -12.42 8.73 9.64
CA ASP A 62 -11.32 8.22 10.44
C ASP A 62 -10.65 6.98 9.85
N MET A 63 -9.52 6.60 10.46
CA MET A 63 -8.74 5.43 10.05
C MET A 63 -9.59 4.15 10.07
N HIS A 64 -10.44 3.98 11.09
CA HIS A 64 -11.23 2.77 11.24
C HIS A 64 -12.28 2.65 10.14
N ALA A 65 -13.01 3.73 9.88
CA ALA A 65 -14.02 3.80 8.84
C ALA A 65 -13.42 3.55 7.45
N GLY A 66 -12.29 4.16 7.12
CA GLY A 66 -11.64 3.94 5.82
C GLY A 66 -11.07 2.54 5.66
N VAL A 67 -10.49 1.95 6.71
CA VAL A 67 -10.04 0.54 6.68
C VAL A 67 -11.20 -0.42 6.45
N LEU A 68 -12.38 -0.16 7.03
CA LEU A 68 -13.59 -0.96 6.76
C LEU A 68 -14.04 -0.82 5.29
N GLN A 69 -13.98 0.40 4.74
CA GLN A 69 -14.32 0.62 3.33
C GLN A 69 -13.32 -0.03 2.38
N ILE A 70 -12.01 0.03 2.65
CA ILE A 70 -10.98 -0.71 1.90
C ILE A 70 -11.23 -2.22 2.01
N SER A 71 -11.63 -2.70 3.19
CA SER A 71 -11.98 -4.13 3.38
C SER A 71 -13.24 -4.55 2.62
N ALA A 72 -14.15 -3.63 2.33
CA ALA A 72 -15.26 -3.87 1.41
C ALA A 72 -14.81 -3.81 -0.05
N LEU A 73 -13.93 -2.86 -0.39
CA LEU A 73 -13.42 -2.66 -1.74
C LEU A 73 -12.55 -3.83 -2.22
N LEU A 74 -11.67 -4.36 -1.38
CA LEU A 74 -10.78 -5.48 -1.73
C LEU A 74 -11.55 -6.71 -2.22
N ARG A 75 -12.79 -6.93 -1.75
CA ARG A 75 -13.61 -8.09 -2.13
C ARG A 75 -14.23 -7.96 -3.53
N ARG A 76 -14.37 -6.75 -4.04
CA ARG A 76 -15.04 -6.45 -5.32
C ARG A 76 -14.13 -5.83 -6.36
N SER A 77 -12.99 -5.26 -5.95
CA SER A 77 -12.06 -4.63 -6.88
C SER A 77 -11.24 -5.68 -7.64
N ARG A 78 -10.88 -5.32 -8.86
CA ARG A 78 -9.85 -5.99 -9.66
C ARG A 78 -8.55 -5.20 -9.71
N PHE A 79 -8.55 -3.99 -9.16
CA PHE A 79 -7.46 -3.02 -9.20
C PHE A 79 -6.87 -2.86 -7.80
N GLU A 80 -5.54 -2.84 -7.73
CA GLU A 80 -4.83 -2.26 -6.60
C GLU A 80 -5.09 -0.75 -6.53
N GLU A 81 -5.11 -0.20 -5.33
CA GLU A 81 -5.22 1.25 -5.12
C GLU A 81 -4.28 1.67 -4.01
N GLN A 82 -3.93 2.96 -4.00
CA GLN A 82 -3.12 3.56 -2.96
C GLN A 82 -3.77 4.83 -2.40
N TRP A 83 -3.86 4.89 -1.08
CA TRP A 83 -4.52 5.95 -0.33
C TRP A 83 -3.61 6.47 0.78
N ALA A 84 -3.53 7.78 0.96
CA ALA A 84 -2.96 8.41 2.13
C ALA A 84 -4.06 8.69 3.16
N PHE A 85 -3.93 8.16 4.37
CA PHE A 85 -4.70 8.66 5.52
C PHE A 85 -3.89 9.70 6.29
N VAL A 86 -4.50 10.87 6.48
CA VAL A 86 -3.94 12.01 7.21
C VAL A 86 -4.68 12.17 8.54
N PRO A 87 -4.09 11.77 9.68
CA PRO A 87 -4.75 11.83 10.98
C PRO A 87 -5.15 13.24 11.41
N ALA A 88 -4.31 14.24 11.13
CA ALA A 88 -4.57 15.63 11.50
C ALA A 88 -5.80 16.23 10.81
N ALA A 89 -6.16 15.69 9.64
CA ALA A 89 -7.28 16.13 8.82
C ALA A 89 -8.46 15.15 8.85
N ASN A 90 -8.31 14.01 9.53
CA ASN A 90 -9.25 12.89 9.52
C ASN A 90 -9.76 12.58 8.10
N SER A 91 -8.82 12.45 7.17
CA SER A 91 -9.13 12.39 5.74
C SER A 91 -8.28 11.36 5.03
N TRP A 92 -8.88 10.76 4.01
CA TRP A 92 -8.29 9.83 3.06
C TRP A 92 -8.15 10.53 1.73
N ILE A 93 -6.97 10.45 1.15
CA ILE A 93 -6.59 11.14 -0.09
C ILE A 93 -6.01 10.10 -1.03
N GLU A 94 -6.52 10.04 -2.24
CA GLU A 94 -6.00 9.14 -3.26
C GLU A 94 -4.59 9.58 -3.70
N ILE A 95 -3.64 8.66 -3.65
CA ILE A 95 -2.23 8.87 -4.02
C ILE A 95 -1.75 7.91 -5.12
N GLY A 96 -2.60 6.95 -5.50
CA GLY A 96 -2.42 6.14 -6.70
C GLY A 96 -2.59 6.96 -7.97
N HIS A 97 -2.04 6.45 -9.07
CA HIS A 97 -2.47 6.77 -10.43
C HIS A 97 -2.07 5.64 -11.39
N SER A 98 -2.56 5.74 -12.63
CA SER A 98 -2.21 4.80 -13.72
C SER A 98 -2.58 3.34 -13.41
N GLU A 99 -3.72 3.09 -12.77
CA GLU A 99 -4.16 1.75 -12.40
C GLU A 99 -4.42 0.90 -13.64
N VAL A 100 -3.76 -0.26 -13.72
CA VAL A 100 -3.94 -1.24 -14.78
C VAL A 100 -4.26 -2.58 -14.14
N ALA A 101 -5.30 -3.27 -14.63
CA ALA A 101 -5.60 -4.63 -14.21
C ALA A 101 -5.79 -5.55 -15.41
N SER A 102 -5.31 -6.79 -15.25
CA SER A 102 -5.52 -7.93 -16.12
C SER A 102 -6.15 -9.08 -15.32
N ASP A 103 -6.24 -10.27 -15.90
CA ASP A 103 -6.73 -11.45 -15.18
C ASP A 103 -5.74 -11.99 -14.14
N SER A 104 -4.45 -11.64 -14.25
CA SER A 104 -3.39 -12.19 -13.39
C SER A 104 -2.50 -11.15 -12.72
N GLU A 105 -2.62 -9.88 -13.10
CA GLU A 105 -1.76 -8.80 -12.62
C GLU A 105 -2.60 -7.53 -12.46
N SER A 106 -2.43 -6.81 -11.35
CA SER A 106 -2.82 -5.40 -11.25
C SER A 106 -1.60 -4.60 -10.83
N GLU A 107 -1.50 -3.38 -11.37
CA GLU A 107 -0.43 -2.44 -11.11
C GLU A 107 -1.06 -1.07 -10.79
N VAL A 108 -0.46 -0.35 -9.85
CA VAL A 108 -0.78 1.04 -9.52
C VAL A 108 0.52 1.79 -9.31
N GLU A 109 0.63 3.00 -9.87
CA GLU A 109 1.77 3.87 -9.66
C GLU A 109 1.49 4.80 -8.47
N LEU A 110 2.54 5.09 -7.70
CA LEU A 110 2.45 6.05 -6.60
C LEU A 110 2.80 7.44 -7.12
N ASP A 111 1.92 8.43 -6.92
CA ASP A 111 2.24 9.85 -7.16
C ASP A 111 3.14 10.35 -6.03
N VAL A 112 4.44 10.10 -6.18
CA VAL A 112 5.46 10.44 -5.20
C VAL A 112 5.56 11.95 -4.96
N ASP A 113 5.36 12.76 -6.01
CA ASP A 113 5.47 14.23 -5.91
C ASP A 113 4.30 14.81 -5.11
N TYR A 114 3.08 14.34 -5.37
CA TYR A 114 1.91 14.76 -4.60
C TYR A 114 1.96 14.23 -3.16
N LEU A 115 2.38 12.97 -2.97
CA LEU A 115 2.57 12.40 -1.64
C LEU A 115 3.61 13.19 -0.82
N ALA A 116 4.71 13.61 -1.42
CA ALA A 116 5.72 14.43 -0.74
C ALA A 116 5.10 15.74 -0.23
N LYS A 117 4.27 16.42 -1.03
CA LYS A 117 3.55 17.64 -0.60
C LYS A 117 2.58 17.36 0.54
N ILE A 118 1.86 16.24 0.53
CA ILE A 118 0.99 15.83 1.64
C ILE A 118 1.81 15.67 2.93
N ILE A 119 2.95 14.97 2.85
CA ILE A 119 3.83 14.73 4.00
C ILE A 119 4.43 16.02 4.52
N GLU A 120 4.87 16.93 3.65
CA GLU A 120 5.37 18.25 4.06
C GLU A 120 4.29 19.08 4.76
N THR A 121 3.04 18.96 4.31
CA THR A 121 1.90 19.71 4.86
C THR A 121 1.45 19.18 6.22
N TYR A 122 1.37 17.86 6.39
CA TYR A 122 0.74 17.24 7.56
C TYR A 122 1.68 16.49 8.50
N GLY A 123 2.89 16.14 8.04
CA GLY A 123 3.87 15.35 8.78
C GLY A 123 3.47 13.89 8.94
N ASP A 124 2.46 13.61 9.76
CA ASP A 124 2.02 12.24 10.05
C ASP A 124 1.07 11.74 8.95
N VAL A 125 1.46 10.66 8.24
CA VAL A 125 0.72 10.10 7.11
C VAL A 125 0.82 8.57 7.13
N TYR A 126 -0.30 7.89 6.90
CA TYR A 126 -0.35 6.46 6.62
C TYR A 126 -0.55 6.26 5.12
N ILE A 127 0.37 5.54 4.50
CA ILE A 127 0.30 5.15 3.09
C ILE A 127 -0.28 3.75 3.05
N VAL A 128 -1.50 3.64 2.54
CA VAL A 128 -2.28 2.41 2.54
C VAL A 128 -2.39 1.91 1.11
N HIS A 129 -1.95 0.67 0.88
CA HIS A 129 -2.25 -0.05 -0.35
C HIS A 129 -3.01 -1.33 0.00
N PHE A 130 -3.80 -1.85 -0.95
CA PHE A 130 -4.48 -3.12 -0.75
C PHE A 130 -4.28 -4.06 -1.93
N HIS A 131 -4.22 -5.36 -1.63
CA HIS A 131 -4.22 -6.42 -2.63
C HIS A 131 -5.66 -6.92 -2.81
N PRO A 132 -6.24 -6.81 -4.02
CA PRO A 132 -7.57 -7.33 -4.31
C PRO A 132 -7.72 -8.81 -3.98
N ALA A 133 -8.91 -9.22 -3.54
CA ALA A 133 -9.20 -10.62 -3.28
C ALA A 133 -9.08 -11.51 -4.53
N SER A 134 -9.21 -10.92 -5.72
CA SER A 134 -8.99 -11.62 -7.00
C SER A 134 -7.56 -12.13 -7.18
N PHE A 135 -6.58 -11.62 -6.43
CA PHE A 135 -5.23 -12.18 -6.40
C PHE A 135 -5.12 -13.51 -5.66
N TYR A 136 -6.09 -13.80 -4.80
CA TYR A 136 -6.15 -15.00 -4.00
C TYR A 136 -7.10 -15.98 -4.68
N ASP A 137 -6.57 -17.09 -5.19
CA ASP A 137 -7.25 -18.16 -5.94
C ASP A 137 -8.78 -17.99 -6.12
N ASN A 138 -9.15 -17.41 -7.27
CA ASN A 138 -10.48 -17.29 -7.90
C ASN A 138 -11.73 -17.66 -7.08
N GLY A 139 -11.88 -17.09 -5.87
CA GLY A 139 -13.13 -17.10 -5.11
C GLY A 139 -13.02 -17.65 -3.68
N ARG A 140 -12.17 -18.63 -3.39
CA ARG A 140 -12.17 -19.29 -2.06
C ARG A 140 -11.80 -18.32 -0.94
N TRP A 141 -10.79 -17.48 -1.18
CA TRP A 141 -10.36 -16.46 -0.22
C TRP A 141 -11.30 -15.23 -0.22
N ALA A 142 -11.86 -14.90 -1.38
CA ALA A 142 -12.80 -13.78 -1.55
C ALA A 142 -14.11 -14.01 -0.78
N ASP A 143 -14.57 -15.25 -0.69
CA ASP A 143 -15.77 -15.65 0.04
C ASP A 143 -15.57 -15.69 1.58
N GLY A 144 -14.38 -15.33 2.07
CA GLY A 144 -14.05 -15.34 3.50
C GLY A 144 -13.80 -16.74 4.07
N MET A 145 -13.61 -17.74 3.21
CA MET A 145 -13.46 -19.14 3.61
C MET A 145 -12.17 -19.39 4.41
N PHE A 146 -11.15 -18.54 4.22
CA PHE A 146 -9.87 -18.60 4.91
C PHE A 146 -9.60 -17.29 5.67
N GLY A 147 -10.22 -17.16 6.84
CA GLY A 147 -9.92 -16.07 7.77
C GLY A 147 -8.57 -16.24 8.46
N SER A 148 -8.09 -15.20 9.15
CA SER A 148 -6.83 -15.24 9.90
C SER A 148 -6.77 -16.35 10.97
N ASN A 149 -7.93 -16.82 11.46
CA ASN A 149 -8.01 -17.88 12.46
C ASN A 149 -8.05 -19.30 11.87
N TYR A 150 -8.04 -19.44 10.54
CA TYR A 150 -8.05 -20.74 9.87
C TYR A 150 -6.73 -21.49 10.12
N ASP A 151 -6.79 -22.81 10.31
CA ASP A 151 -5.61 -23.65 10.55
C ASP A 151 -4.81 -23.81 9.26
N ALA A 152 -3.61 -23.25 9.20
CA ALA A 152 -2.77 -23.25 8.02
C ALA A 152 -2.27 -24.64 7.62
N ARG A 153 -2.40 -25.67 8.49
CA ARG A 153 -2.08 -27.06 8.14
C ARG A 153 -3.06 -27.67 7.14
N ASP A 154 -4.26 -27.12 7.06
CA ASP A 154 -5.31 -27.60 6.16
C ASP A 154 -5.19 -27.00 4.75
N LEU A 155 -4.22 -26.11 4.53
CA LEU A 155 -3.96 -25.49 3.23
C LEU A 155 -3.19 -26.43 2.29
N GLN A 156 -3.58 -26.43 1.03
CA GLN A 156 -2.84 -27.01 -0.08
C GLN A 156 -1.58 -26.20 -0.39
N ASN A 157 -0.64 -26.79 -1.14
CA ASN A 157 0.66 -26.19 -1.41
C ASN A 157 0.58 -24.82 -2.12
N ASP A 158 -0.32 -24.67 -3.07
CA ASP A 158 -0.63 -23.43 -3.78
C ASP A 158 -1.28 -22.38 -2.87
N GLU A 159 -2.18 -22.80 -1.98
CA GLU A 159 -2.82 -21.94 -0.97
C GLU A 159 -1.81 -21.42 0.07
N VAL A 160 -0.82 -22.23 0.45
CA VAL A 160 0.26 -21.82 1.36
C VAL A 160 1.02 -20.61 0.82
N ALA A 161 1.23 -20.52 -0.50
CA ALA A 161 1.92 -19.38 -1.10
C ALA A 161 1.12 -18.08 -0.98
N MET A 162 -0.23 -18.16 -0.92
CA MET A 162 -1.11 -16.99 -0.83
C MET A 162 -0.99 -16.25 0.51
N ILE A 163 -0.56 -16.94 1.58
CA ILE A 163 -0.26 -16.29 2.88
C ILE A 163 0.78 -15.17 2.68
N GLY A 164 1.76 -15.38 1.81
CA GLY A 164 2.82 -14.41 1.52
C GLY A 164 2.32 -13.12 0.86
N LEU A 165 1.12 -13.12 0.25
CA LEU A 165 0.50 -11.94 -0.34
C LEU A 165 -0.04 -10.96 0.71
N ALA A 166 -0.20 -11.39 1.97
CA ALA A 166 -0.57 -10.47 3.05
C ALA A 166 0.58 -9.52 3.47
N LEU A 167 1.82 -9.83 3.04
CA LEU A 167 3.02 -9.06 3.37
C LEU A 167 3.34 -8.05 2.26
N PRO A 168 4.03 -6.94 2.59
CA PRO A 168 4.50 -6.00 1.58
C PRO A 168 5.43 -6.70 0.59
N SER A 169 5.33 -6.32 -0.67
CA SER A 169 6.23 -6.80 -1.69
C SER A 169 7.62 -6.20 -1.57
N ALA A 170 8.59 -6.80 -2.26
CA ALA A 170 9.93 -6.22 -2.36
C ALA A 170 9.88 -4.82 -3.00
N SER A 171 8.93 -4.59 -3.91
CA SER A 171 8.68 -3.29 -4.52
C SER A 171 8.10 -2.31 -3.51
N ASP A 172 7.17 -2.73 -2.66
CA ASP A 172 6.58 -1.87 -1.63
C ASP A 172 7.61 -1.46 -0.58
N VAL A 173 8.45 -2.40 -0.15
CA VAL A 173 9.57 -2.11 0.75
C VAL A 173 10.54 -1.14 0.07
N ALA A 174 10.85 -1.34 -1.21
CA ALA A 174 11.72 -0.44 -1.95
C ALA A 174 11.09 0.95 -2.14
N ALA A 175 9.79 1.06 -2.39
CA ALA A 175 9.10 2.34 -2.47
C ALA A 175 9.15 3.06 -1.12
N SER A 176 8.91 2.33 -0.02
CA SER A 176 8.92 2.91 1.33
C SER A 176 10.24 3.55 1.73
N VAL A 177 11.35 2.93 1.33
CA VAL A 177 12.68 3.45 1.66
C VAL A 177 13.09 4.57 0.69
N GLN A 178 12.79 4.45 -0.61
CA GLN A 178 12.99 5.53 -1.58
C GLN A 178 12.25 6.81 -1.16
N LEU A 179 11.05 6.68 -0.61
CA LEU A 179 10.30 7.82 -0.10
C LEU A 179 11.01 8.49 1.09
N VAL A 180 11.58 7.70 2.01
CA VAL A 180 12.41 8.23 3.12
C VAL A 180 13.64 8.96 2.58
N GLU A 181 14.31 8.41 1.56
CA GLU A 181 15.46 9.06 0.91
C GLU A 181 15.07 10.39 0.26
N LEU A 182 13.96 10.41 -0.48
CA LEU A 182 13.46 11.60 -1.17
C LEU A 182 13.14 12.72 -0.19
N LEU A 183 12.45 12.40 0.90
CA LEU A 183 12.04 13.36 1.93
C LEU A 183 13.22 13.84 2.79
N GLY A 184 14.32 13.08 2.82
CA GLY A 184 15.52 13.42 3.58
C GLY A 184 15.19 13.76 5.04
N ASN A 185 15.63 14.92 5.51
CA ASN A 185 15.39 15.36 6.89
C ASN A 185 13.89 15.55 7.24
N ALA A 186 13.00 15.75 6.26
CA ALA A 186 11.57 15.80 6.53
C ALA A 186 11.06 14.44 7.07
N ALA A 187 11.61 13.32 6.58
CA ALA A 187 11.26 11.96 7.01
C ALA A 187 11.55 11.70 8.51
N LEU A 188 12.49 12.45 9.10
CA LEU A 188 12.81 12.34 10.53
C LEU A 188 11.77 13.02 11.42
N ARG A 189 11.01 13.98 10.88
CA ARG A 189 9.98 14.72 11.62
C ARG A 189 8.58 14.16 11.40
N SER A 190 8.36 13.46 10.29
CA SER A 190 7.12 12.78 9.94
C SER A 190 7.03 11.37 10.53
N LYS A 191 5.85 10.95 10.98
CA LYS A 191 5.55 9.53 11.18
C LYS A 191 4.99 8.94 9.89
N LEU A 192 5.88 8.44 9.04
CA LEU A 192 5.54 7.71 7.84
C LEU A 192 5.30 6.25 8.18
N ARG A 193 4.09 5.77 7.89
CA ARG A 193 3.75 4.37 8.07
C ARG A 193 3.12 3.83 6.83
N PHE A 194 3.47 2.61 6.48
CA PHE A 194 2.87 1.94 5.35
C PHE A 194 1.97 0.83 5.85
N LEU A 195 0.87 0.58 5.15
CA LEU A 195 -0.11 -0.42 5.53
C LEU A 195 -0.51 -1.21 4.29
N VAL A 196 -0.30 -2.53 4.33
CA VAL A 196 -0.92 -3.46 3.38
C VAL A 196 -2.23 -3.92 3.99
N ILE A 197 -3.32 -3.83 3.23
CA ILE A 197 -4.60 -4.44 3.60
C ILE A 197 -4.90 -5.59 2.64
N SER A 198 -5.23 -6.75 3.21
CA SER A 198 -5.58 -7.96 2.48
C SER A 198 -6.79 -8.66 3.11
N PRO A 199 -7.38 -9.67 2.45
CA PRO A 199 -8.35 -10.56 3.10
C PRO A 199 -7.87 -11.18 4.42
N LEU A 200 -6.55 -11.29 4.61
CA LEU A 200 -5.93 -11.98 5.73
C LEU A 200 -5.58 -11.08 6.90
N GLY A 201 -5.78 -9.77 6.78
CA GLY A 201 -5.42 -8.82 7.82
C GLY A 201 -4.70 -7.61 7.27
N GLN A 202 -4.07 -6.92 8.19
CA GLN A 202 -3.34 -5.69 7.95
C GLN A 202 -1.89 -5.91 8.36
N VAL A 203 -0.96 -5.46 7.52
CA VAL A 203 0.47 -5.44 7.86
C VAL A 203 0.95 -4.01 7.81
N GLU A 204 1.25 -3.44 8.97
CA GLU A 204 1.94 -2.16 9.07
C GLU A 204 3.44 -2.42 8.85
N TYR A 205 4.10 -1.59 8.06
CA TYR A 205 5.51 -1.75 7.74
C TYR A 205 6.21 -0.40 7.51
N GLY A 206 7.53 -0.38 7.68
CA GLY A 206 8.34 0.80 7.40
C GLY A 206 9.65 0.85 8.17
N ALA A 207 10.47 1.85 7.83
CA ALA A 207 11.72 2.11 8.51
C ALA A 207 11.48 2.70 9.91
N THR A 208 12.14 2.13 10.93
CA THR A 208 12.15 2.65 12.30
C THR A 208 12.87 4.00 12.36
N ASP A 209 12.81 4.72 13.49
CA ASP A 209 13.54 5.99 13.62
C ASP A 209 15.06 5.82 13.39
N PRO A 210 15.74 4.80 13.98
CA PRO A 210 17.12 4.47 13.62
C PRO A 210 17.30 4.12 12.13
N GLY A 211 16.35 3.39 11.55
CA GLY A 211 16.34 3.06 10.14
C GLY A 211 16.31 4.28 9.23
N ARG A 212 15.38 5.21 9.47
CA ARG A 212 15.26 6.46 8.71
C ARG A 212 16.53 7.29 8.82
N ALA A 213 17.07 7.45 10.02
CA ALA A 213 18.36 8.15 10.22
C ALA A 213 19.50 7.48 9.44
N ARG A 214 19.57 6.15 9.43
CA ARG A 214 20.59 5.40 8.69
C ARG A 214 20.42 5.51 7.17
N ILE A 215 19.19 5.47 6.67
CA ILE A 215 18.89 5.67 5.24
C ILE A 215 19.39 7.04 4.79
N ILE A 216 18.99 8.10 5.50
CA ILE A 216 19.39 9.49 5.20
C ILE A 216 20.90 9.67 5.30
N PHE A 217 21.53 9.15 6.36
CA PHE A 217 22.98 9.26 6.55
C PHE A 217 23.78 8.60 5.43
N ASN A 218 23.27 7.49 4.87
CA ASN A 218 23.95 6.73 3.81
C ASN A 218 23.45 7.10 2.41
N GLN A 219 22.61 8.12 2.27
CA GLN A 219 22.08 8.54 0.98
C GLN A 219 23.22 8.85 0.00
N GLY A 220 23.14 8.25 -1.20
CA GLY A 220 24.17 8.40 -2.22
C GLY A 220 25.45 7.58 -2.00
N ASN A 221 25.52 6.71 -0.99
CA ASN A 221 26.63 5.77 -0.80
C ASN A 221 26.34 4.43 -1.48
N PRO A 222 26.90 4.15 -2.68
CA PRO A 222 26.61 2.94 -3.44
C PRO A 222 27.11 1.65 -2.77
N ARG A 223 27.99 1.75 -1.76
CA ARG A 223 28.52 0.59 -1.02
C ARG A 223 27.61 0.13 0.10
N ILE A 224 26.66 0.97 0.53
CA ILE A 224 25.72 0.67 1.61
C ILE A 224 24.32 0.64 0.98
N ASN A 225 23.99 -0.50 0.37
CA ASN A 225 22.70 -0.69 -0.27
C ASN A 225 21.69 -1.25 0.74
N ILE A 226 21.26 -0.39 1.68
CA ILE A 226 20.23 -0.71 2.68
C ILE A 226 18.95 -1.20 1.98
N MET A 227 18.63 -0.65 0.80
CA MET A 227 17.53 -1.14 -0.04
C MET A 227 17.65 -2.63 -0.33
N ARG A 228 18.82 -3.07 -0.78
CA ARG A 228 19.07 -4.46 -1.16
C ARG A 228 19.02 -5.38 0.06
N GLU A 229 19.57 -4.96 1.20
CA GLU A 229 19.49 -5.74 2.44
C GLU A 229 18.03 -5.91 2.91
N LEU A 230 17.26 -4.82 2.95
CA LEU A 230 15.86 -4.81 3.38
C LEU A 230 14.92 -5.52 2.38
N ALA A 231 15.10 -5.27 1.09
CA ALA A 231 14.32 -5.92 0.04
C ALA A 231 14.64 -7.42 -0.06
N THR A 232 15.90 -7.82 0.17
CA THR A 232 16.28 -9.24 0.21
C THR A 232 15.71 -9.91 1.46
N ALA A 233 15.79 -9.26 2.63
CA ALA A 233 15.18 -9.76 3.86
C ALA A 233 13.66 -9.96 3.70
N SER A 234 12.97 -9.04 3.02
CA SER A 234 11.52 -9.12 2.79
C SER A 234 11.15 -10.10 1.66
N ALA A 235 11.94 -10.16 0.58
CA ALA A 235 11.72 -11.06 -0.55
C ALA A 235 11.93 -12.54 -0.20
N ILE A 236 12.94 -12.85 0.61
CA ILE A 236 13.21 -14.22 1.06
C ILE A 236 12.06 -14.74 1.95
N ARG A 237 11.33 -13.86 2.63
CA ARG A 237 10.30 -14.24 3.61
C ARG A 237 8.91 -14.52 3.01
N ARG A 238 8.67 -14.15 1.75
CA ARG A 238 7.44 -14.56 1.01
C ARG A 238 7.53 -15.96 0.37
N GLY A 239 8.67 -16.63 0.46
CA GLY A 239 8.88 -17.92 -0.21
C GLY A 239 8.06 -19.05 0.41
N GLN A 240 7.31 -19.80 -0.41
CA GLN A 240 6.48 -20.95 -0.03
C GLN A 240 7.19 -21.93 0.93
N ARG A 241 8.49 -22.19 0.73
CA ARG A 241 9.29 -23.08 1.61
C ARG A 241 9.40 -22.58 3.05
N ASN A 242 9.51 -21.27 3.24
CA ASN A 242 9.58 -20.67 4.57
C ASN A 242 8.23 -20.71 5.28
N ILE A 243 7.14 -20.47 4.54
CA ILE A 243 5.77 -20.56 5.06
C ILE A 243 5.47 -22.00 5.49
N ALA A 244 5.76 -22.99 4.65
CA ALA A 244 5.58 -24.41 4.99
C ALA A 244 6.41 -24.84 6.21
N ARG A 245 7.66 -24.35 6.32
CA ARG A 245 8.50 -24.56 7.51
C ARG A 245 7.83 -23.99 8.76
N LEU A 246 7.34 -22.74 8.70
CA LEU A 246 6.69 -22.09 9.84
C LEU A 246 5.44 -22.85 10.28
N ILE A 247 4.59 -23.25 9.33
CA ILE A 247 3.40 -24.09 9.60
C ILE A 247 3.79 -25.36 10.36
N ALA A 248 4.88 -26.01 9.97
CA ALA A 248 5.35 -27.24 10.62
C ALA A 248 5.94 -27.03 12.04
N THR A 249 6.40 -25.81 12.36
CA THR A 249 7.09 -25.52 13.63
C THR A 249 6.22 -24.82 14.67
N LEU A 250 5.19 -24.09 14.25
CA LEU A 250 4.31 -23.39 15.16
C LEU A 250 3.35 -24.38 15.86
N PRO A 251 3.07 -24.21 17.16
CA PRO A 251 2.22 -25.13 17.92
C PRO A 251 0.74 -25.08 17.47
N GLN A 252 0.27 -23.89 17.08
CA GLN A 252 -1.07 -23.63 16.56
C GLN A 252 -0.95 -22.68 15.36
N PRO A 253 -0.60 -23.21 14.17
CA PRO A 253 -0.32 -22.40 13.00
C PRO A 253 -1.61 -21.90 12.36
N THR A 254 -2.31 -20.93 12.96
CA THR A 254 -3.35 -20.22 12.20
C THR A 254 -2.71 -19.38 11.09
N ILE A 255 -3.46 -19.02 10.05
CA ILE A 255 -2.95 -18.14 9.00
C ILE A 255 -2.38 -16.84 9.60
N GLY A 256 -3.08 -16.25 10.56
CA GLY A 256 -2.64 -15.05 11.27
C GLY A 256 -1.36 -15.26 12.08
N GLU A 257 -1.22 -16.39 12.78
CA GLU A 257 0.02 -16.71 13.50
C GLU A 257 1.21 -16.92 12.55
N VAL A 258 0.97 -17.52 11.38
CA VAL A 258 2.00 -17.66 10.35
C VAL A 258 2.41 -16.29 9.81
N ILE A 259 1.47 -15.38 9.52
CA ILE A 259 1.78 -14.02 9.07
C ILE A 259 2.52 -13.24 10.17
N ALA A 260 2.08 -13.34 11.43
CA ALA A 260 2.74 -12.70 12.56
C ALA A 260 4.19 -13.19 12.72
N ALA A 261 4.42 -14.50 12.59
CA ALA A 261 5.77 -15.08 12.61
C ALA A 261 6.62 -14.58 11.43
N LEU A 262 6.04 -14.47 10.23
CA LEU A 262 6.71 -13.90 9.06
C LEU A 262 7.06 -12.41 9.25
N CYS A 263 6.19 -11.62 9.88
CA CYS A 263 6.48 -10.22 10.24
C CYS A 263 7.59 -10.12 11.29
N ALA A 264 7.58 -11.01 12.29
CA ALA A 264 8.60 -11.05 13.34
C ALA A 264 9.97 -11.46 12.76
N GLU A 265 10.01 -12.49 11.91
CA GLU A 265 11.21 -12.80 11.13
C GLU A 265 11.58 -11.57 10.31
N GLY A 266 10.63 -11.01 9.56
CA GLY A 266 10.64 -9.81 8.71
C GLY A 266 11.35 -8.60 9.29
N SER A 267 11.19 -8.38 10.58
CA SER A 267 11.61 -7.18 11.28
C SER A 267 13.10 -7.18 11.64
N SER A 268 13.62 -5.99 11.87
CA SER A 268 14.96 -5.69 12.35
C SER A 268 14.95 -4.43 13.22
N ASP A 269 16.11 -4.00 13.67
CA ASP A 269 16.31 -2.73 14.37
C ASP A 269 16.03 -1.50 13.48
N ILE A 270 16.22 -1.63 12.17
CA ILE A 270 16.07 -0.55 11.19
C ILE A 270 14.77 -0.60 10.37
N TYR A 271 14.02 -1.69 10.44
CA TYR A 271 12.79 -1.87 9.66
C TYR A 271 11.83 -2.79 10.39
N GLN A 272 10.56 -2.41 10.49
CA GLN A 272 9.57 -3.18 11.24
C GLN A 272 8.40 -3.59 10.36
N LEU A 273 7.87 -4.77 10.65
CA LEU A 273 6.60 -5.27 10.15
C LEU A 273 5.75 -5.68 11.35
N HIS A 274 4.49 -5.28 11.36
CA HIS A 274 3.55 -5.59 12.43
C HIS A 274 2.21 -6.03 11.84
N TYR A 275 1.85 -7.29 12.14
CA TYR A 275 0.59 -7.86 11.70
C TYR A 275 -0.54 -7.55 12.69
N LYS A 276 -1.71 -7.20 12.14
CA LYS A 276 -2.96 -7.07 12.85
C LYS A 276 -4.03 -7.86 12.11
N ALA A 277 -4.58 -8.88 12.77
CA ALA A 277 -5.69 -9.65 12.22
C ALA A 277 -6.89 -8.75 11.90
N GLN A 278 -7.64 -9.08 10.84
CA GLN A 278 -8.92 -8.42 10.61
C GLN A 278 -9.86 -8.77 11.77
N PRO A 279 -10.67 -7.80 12.26
CA PRO A 279 -11.77 -8.15 13.16
C PRO A 279 -12.68 -9.15 12.45
N ALA A 280 -13.14 -10.18 13.16
CA ALA A 280 -14.15 -11.10 12.62
C ALA A 280 -15.39 -10.27 12.26
N GLY A 281 -15.69 -10.18 10.96
CA GLY A 281 -16.87 -9.50 10.42
C GLY A 281 -18.13 -10.31 10.57
#